data_AF-A0A7S3ESE8-F1
#
_entry.id   AF-A0A7S3ESE8-F1
#
_cell.length_a   1.000
_cell.length_b   1.000
_cell.length_c   1.000
_cell.angle_alpha   90.00
_cell.angle_beta   90.00
_cell.angle_gamma   90.00
#
_symmetry.space_group_name_H-M   'P 1'
#
loop_
_entity.id
_entity.type
_entity.pdbx_description
1 polymer ?
#
loop_
_entity_poly.entity_id
_entity_poly.type
_entity_poly.pdbx_seq_one_letter_code
_entity_poly.pdbx_strand_id
1 'polypeptide(L)'
;GELRQHLHHHFEGKGCLECVVLNACCTGGGGDGSALGDLLYHFGVPCVACWRSRAHNAASAHFAHGFATSLLRGDTYSSAFEQGRRQILAQLEQSKNKRGVTTQQFELIDPSSDRVTQPEDVRHGRAAPHQLYRVHRGVGAGRLAAGEICLLSHSQLPSPREPRGTGCGTGSGKSSGTSTGAGS
;
A
#
# COMPACT_ATOMS: atom_id res chain seq x y z
N GLY A 1 -21.00 6.27 -12.07
CA GLY A 1 -21.12 6.59 -10.64
C GLY A 1 -20.38 7.88 -10.37
N GLU A 2 -20.98 8.76 -9.58
CA GLU A 2 -20.50 10.11 -9.24
C GLU A 2 -19.01 10.13 -8.84
N LEU A 3 -18.52 9.13 -8.10
CA LEU A 3 -17.11 9.00 -7.70
C LEU A 3 -16.15 8.88 -8.90
N ARG A 4 -16.51 8.12 -9.94
CA ARG A 4 -15.69 7.98 -11.15
C ARG A 4 -15.60 9.30 -11.90
N GLN A 5 -16.72 10.02 -11.98
CA GLN A 5 -16.75 11.36 -12.57
C GLN A 5 -15.93 12.34 -11.75
N HIS A 6 -16.01 12.29 -10.42
CA HIS A 6 -15.25 13.16 -9.51
C HIS A 6 -13.73 12.94 -9.61
N LEU A 7 -13.30 11.67 -9.66
CA LEU A 7 -11.89 11.31 -9.87
C LEU A 7 -11.41 11.73 -11.27
N HIS A 8 -12.22 11.55 -12.32
CA HIS A 8 -11.85 12.01 -13.67
C HIS A 8 -11.82 13.54 -13.78
N HIS A 9 -12.83 14.26 -13.28
CA HIS A 9 -12.96 15.71 -13.43
C HIS A 9 -11.88 16.50 -12.67
N HIS A 10 -11.39 15.98 -11.54
CA HIS A 10 -10.39 16.70 -10.74
C HIS A 10 -8.95 16.55 -11.25
N PHE A 11 -8.69 15.54 -12.08
CA PHE A 11 -7.32 15.13 -12.45
C PHE A 11 -6.99 15.36 -13.93
N GLU A 12 -7.88 15.96 -14.72
CA GLU A 12 -7.54 16.50 -16.04
C GLU A 12 -6.56 17.68 -15.90
N GLY A 13 -5.26 17.34 -15.81
CA GLY A 13 -4.13 18.28 -15.79
C GLY A 13 -3.57 18.66 -14.41
N LYS A 14 -3.97 18.04 -13.29
CA LYS A 14 -3.62 18.49 -11.92
C LYS A 14 -3.09 17.41 -10.94
N GLY A 15 -2.51 16.33 -11.45
CA GLY A 15 -2.07 15.17 -10.67
C GLY A 15 -3.12 14.07 -10.71
N CYS A 16 -2.81 12.85 -10.29
CA CYS A 16 -3.80 11.78 -10.16
C CYS A 16 -3.51 10.96 -8.90
N LEU A 17 -4.54 10.35 -8.31
CA LEU A 17 -4.37 9.48 -7.17
C LEU A 17 -3.82 8.12 -7.64
N GLU A 18 -2.51 7.94 -7.57
CA GLU A 18 -1.82 6.75 -8.10
C GLU A 18 -1.76 5.59 -7.10
N CYS A 19 -1.65 5.89 -5.81
CA CYS A 19 -1.55 4.90 -4.75
C CYS A 19 -2.33 5.31 -3.51
N VAL A 20 -3.13 4.38 -2.98
CA VAL A 20 -3.82 4.54 -1.69
C VAL A 20 -3.38 3.43 -0.74
N VAL A 21 -3.08 3.80 0.51
CA VAL A 21 -2.78 2.86 1.58
C VAL A 21 -3.86 2.99 2.65
N LEU A 22 -4.69 1.97 2.80
CA LEU A 22 -5.75 1.90 3.80
C LEU A 22 -5.25 1.14 5.02
N ASN A 23 -4.73 1.87 6.01
CA ASN A 23 -4.14 1.28 7.21
C ASN A 23 -5.16 0.99 8.32
N ALA A 24 -6.27 0.34 7.96
CA ALA A 24 -7.33 -0.06 8.88
C ALA A 24 -7.83 -1.46 8.56
N CYS A 25 -8.48 -2.10 9.55
CA CYS A 25 -8.98 -3.48 9.46
C CYS A 25 -10.02 -3.65 8.33
N CYS A 26 -9.98 -4.79 7.65
CA CYS A 26 -11.02 -5.22 6.69
C CYS A 26 -11.36 -4.16 5.64
N THR A 27 -10.34 -3.48 5.11
CA THR A 27 -10.49 -2.37 4.17
C THR A 27 -10.51 -2.78 2.71
N GLY A 28 -10.19 -4.03 2.36
CA GLY A 28 -10.29 -4.51 0.97
C GLY A 28 -9.65 -5.88 0.72
N GLY A 29 -9.74 -6.38 -0.50
CA GLY A 29 -9.18 -7.67 -0.90
C GLY A 29 -10.06 -8.87 -0.56
N GLY A 30 -11.30 -8.64 -0.11
CA GLY A 30 -12.29 -9.69 0.18
C GLY A 30 -12.99 -10.24 -1.07
N GLY A 31 -12.91 -9.52 -2.20
CA GLY A 31 -13.42 -9.97 -3.50
C GLY A 31 -14.90 -9.73 -3.75
N ASP A 32 -15.67 -9.33 -2.73
CA ASP A 32 -17.10 -8.97 -2.87
C ASP A 32 -17.32 -7.54 -3.39
N GLY A 33 -16.25 -6.74 -3.49
CA GLY A 33 -16.30 -5.37 -4.01
C GLY A 33 -16.92 -4.34 -3.07
N SER A 34 -17.31 -4.73 -1.85
CA SER A 34 -18.03 -3.86 -0.91
C SER A 34 -17.13 -3.00 -0.05
N ALA A 35 -15.88 -3.43 0.14
CA ALA A 35 -14.92 -2.72 0.96
C ALA A 35 -14.31 -1.51 0.23
N LEU A 36 -13.92 -0.49 0.99
CA LEU A 36 -13.42 0.79 0.45
C LEU A 36 -12.25 0.60 -0.53
N GLY A 37 -11.30 -0.28 -0.23
CA GLY A 37 -10.15 -0.55 -1.08
C GLY A 37 -10.52 -1.20 -2.40
N ASP A 38 -11.48 -2.12 -2.37
CA ASP A 38 -12.01 -2.76 -3.59
C ASP A 38 -12.77 -1.73 -4.45
N LEU A 39 -13.57 -0.86 -3.83
CA LEU A 39 -14.26 0.24 -4.51
C LEU A 39 -13.26 1.21 -5.16
N LEU A 40 -12.25 1.69 -4.42
CA LEU A 40 -11.23 2.59 -4.96
C LEU A 40 -10.51 1.98 -6.16
N TYR A 41 -10.14 0.70 -6.05
CA TYR A 41 -9.51 -0.05 -7.13
C TYR A 41 -10.44 -0.18 -8.35
N HIS A 42 -11.72 -0.51 -8.13
CA HIS A 42 -12.73 -0.60 -9.20
C HIS A 42 -13.01 0.76 -9.87
N PHE A 43 -12.91 1.85 -9.11
CA PHE A 43 -13.10 3.21 -9.60
C PHE A 43 -11.85 3.84 -10.24
N GLY A 44 -10.77 3.07 -10.38
CA GLY A 44 -9.64 3.43 -11.22
C GLY A 44 -8.39 3.88 -10.47
N VAL A 45 -8.33 3.72 -9.14
CA VAL A 45 -7.07 3.90 -8.42
C VAL A 45 -6.09 2.80 -8.85
N PRO A 46 -4.91 3.14 -9.40
CA PRO A 46 -3.97 2.16 -9.96
C PRO A 46 -3.49 1.13 -8.96
N CYS A 47 -3.23 1.58 -7.73
CA CYS A 47 -2.64 0.80 -6.67
C CYS A 47 -3.33 1.05 -5.34
N VAL A 48 -3.84 -0.01 -4.70
CA VAL A 48 -4.46 0.07 -3.37
C VAL A 48 -3.86 -0.99 -2.46
N ALA A 49 -3.14 -0.57 -1.43
CA ALA A 49 -2.70 -1.45 -0.35
C ALA A 49 -3.74 -1.40 0.79
N CYS A 50 -4.26 -2.55 1.20
CA CYS A 50 -5.32 -2.63 2.21
C CYS A 50 -5.26 -3.95 3.00
N TRP A 51 -5.95 -3.99 4.13
CA TRP A 51 -6.03 -5.18 4.99
C TRP A 51 -7.30 -5.98 4.68
N ARG A 52 -7.13 -7.25 4.32
CA ARG A 52 -8.24 -8.18 4.08
C ARG A 52 -8.94 -8.60 5.37
N SER A 53 -8.16 -8.81 6.42
CA SER A 53 -8.67 -9.23 7.72
C SER A 53 -8.58 -8.10 8.75
N ARG A 54 -8.94 -8.43 10.00
CA ARG A 54 -8.51 -7.63 11.15
C ARG A 54 -7.00 -7.53 11.17
N ALA A 55 -6.50 -6.35 11.52
CA ALA A 55 -5.08 -6.01 11.54
C ALA A 55 -4.64 -5.68 12.97
N HIS A 56 -3.45 -6.15 13.36
CA HIS A 56 -2.86 -5.77 14.63
C HIS A 56 -2.27 -4.36 14.52
N ASN A 57 -2.69 -3.43 15.39
CA ASN A 57 -2.31 -2.00 15.31
C ASN A 57 -0.80 -1.75 15.23
N ALA A 58 0.01 -2.47 16.02
CA ALA A 58 1.47 -2.31 15.93
C ALA A 58 2.03 -2.83 14.59
N ALA A 59 1.52 -3.96 14.09
CA ALA A 59 1.96 -4.51 12.81
C ALA A 59 1.57 -3.56 11.66
N SER A 60 0.38 -2.95 11.73
CA SER A 60 -0.08 -1.99 10.74
C SER A 60 0.79 -0.71 10.71
N ALA A 61 1.28 -0.26 11.87
CA ALA A 61 2.26 0.82 11.95
C ALA A 61 3.61 0.43 11.31
N HIS A 62 4.13 -0.77 11.60
CA HIS A 62 5.37 -1.26 10.99
C HIS A 62 5.27 -1.41 9.47
N PHE A 63 4.14 -1.91 8.97
CA PHE A 63 3.88 -1.94 7.53
C PHE A 63 3.95 -0.55 6.92
N ALA A 64 3.18 0.41 7.46
CA ALA A 64 3.13 1.76 6.93
C ALA A 64 4.52 2.42 6.91
N HIS A 65 5.32 2.21 7.95
CA HIS A 65 6.69 2.70 8.02
C HIS A 65 7.60 2.09 6.93
N GLY A 66 7.57 0.77 6.77
CA GLY A 66 8.38 0.07 5.76
C GLY A 66 7.98 0.46 4.34
N PHE A 67 6.67 0.55 4.08
CA PHE A 67 6.11 0.96 2.81
C PHE A 67 6.54 2.39 2.45
N ALA A 68 6.30 3.36 3.35
CA ALA A 68 6.66 4.75 3.12
C ALA A 68 8.18 4.94 2.92
N THR A 69 9.00 4.23 3.70
CA THR A 69 10.46 4.28 3.57
C THR A 69 10.94 3.80 2.19
N SER A 70 10.31 2.76 1.65
CA SER A 70 10.62 2.24 0.32
C SER A 70 10.20 3.22 -0.78
N LEU A 71 9.02 3.83 -0.65
CA LEU A 71 8.58 4.87 -1.60
C LEU A 71 9.48 6.09 -1.61
N LEU A 72 9.96 6.54 -0.45
CA LEU A 72 10.92 7.66 -0.35
C LEU A 72 12.26 7.36 -1.04
N ARG A 73 12.58 6.09 -1.28
CA ARG A 73 13.76 5.65 -2.05
C ARG A 73 13.51 5.55 -3.56
N GLY A 74 12.28 5.79 -4.01
CA GLY A 74 11.88 5.64 -5.41
C GLY A 74 11.55 4.20 -5.82
N ASP A 75 11.31 3.30 -4.86
CA ASP A 75 10.92 1.93 -5.16
C ASP A 75 9.51 1.85 -5.75
N THR A 76 9.23 0.78 -6.52
CA THR A 76 7.89 0.50 -7.04
C THR A 76 6.91 0.14 -5.93
N TYR A 77 5.60 0.29 -6.15
CA TYR A 77 4.58 -0.08 -5.16
C TYR A 77 4.64 -1.54 -4.73
N SER A 78 4.95 -2.46 -5.65
CA SER A 78 5.15 -3.88 -5.32
C SER A 78 6.36 -4.08 -4.40
N SER A 79 7.48 -3.40 -4.68
CA SER A 79 8.67 -3.45 -3.81
C SER A 79 8.39 -2.85 -2.44
N ALA A 80 7.70 -1.70 -2.40
CA ALA A 80 7.29 -1.05 -1.16
C ALA A 80 6.34 -1.91 -0.33
N PHE A 81 5.41 -2.61 -0.97
CA PHE A 81 4.52 -3.58 -0.33
C PHE A 81 5.31 -4.71 0.35
N GLU A 82 6.24 -5.32 -0.37
CA GLU A 82 7.11 -6.36 0.18
C GLU A 82 8.01 -5.82 1.31
N GLN A 83 8.49 -4.58 1.20
CA GLN A 83 9.26 -3.94 2.26
C GLN A 83 8.41 -3.70 3.52
N GLY A 84 7.17 -3.26 3.37
CA GLY A 84 6.22 -3.14 4.49
C GLY A 84 5.98 -4.50 5.17
N ARG A 85 5.78 -5.57 4.39
CA ARG A 85 5.63 -6.94 4.92
C ARG A 85 6.88 -7.38 5.69
N ARG A 86 8.07 -7.17 5.13
CA ARG A 86 9.34 -7.48 5.81
C ARG A 86 9.47 -6.70 7.13
N GLN A 87 9.04 -5.45 7.16
CA GLN A 87 9.10 -4.64 8.38
C GLN A 87 8.22 -5.21 9.51
N ILE A 88 7.08 -5.82 9.19
CA ILE A 88 6.27 -6.58 10.17
C ILE A 88 7.05 -7.81 10.66
N LEU A 89 7.56 -8.61 9.72
CA LEU A 89 8.20 -9.90 10.02
C LEU A 89 9.55 -9.73 10.74
N ALA A 90 10.19 -8.57 10.64
CA ALA A 90 11.43 -8.25 11.32
C ALA A 90 11.26 -7.88 12.80
N GLN A 91 10.03 -7.69 13.28
CA GLN A 91 9.80 -7.34 14.69
C GLN A 91 10.05 -8.54 15.59
N LEU A 92 10.81 -8.30 16.66
CA LEU A 92 11.19 -9.31 17.63
C LEU A 92 10.55 -9.01 18.99
N GLU A 93 10.11 -10.05 19.68
CA GLU A 93 9.72 -9.98 21.09
C GLU A 93 10.70 -10.79 21.95
N GLN A 94 10.98 -10.28 23.16
CA GLN A 94 11.78 -11.02 24.13
C GLN A 94 10.93 -12.12 24.79
N SER A 95 11.48 -13.33 24.90
CA SER A 95 10.83 -14.40 25.61
C SER A 95 10.74 -14.09 27.10
N LYS A 96 9.52 -14.05 27.65
CA LYS A 96 9.28 -13.84 29.08
C LYS A 96 9.96 -14.89 29.97
N ASN A 97 10.16 -16.09 29.44
CA ASN A 97 10.62 -17.25 30.21
C ASN A 97 12.11 -17.57 29.99
N LYS A 98 12.77 -16.91 29.02
CA LYS A 98 14.18 -17.19 28.67
C LYS A 98 14.90 -15.88 28.38
N ARG A 99 15.72 -15.43 29.33
CA ARG A 99 16.56 -14.24 29.15
C ARG A 99 17.47 -14.43 27.92
N GLY A 100 17.57 -13.40 27.10
CA GLY A 100 18.42 -13.38 25.91
C GLY A 100 17.83 -14.08 24.67
N VAL A 101 16.67 -14.74 24.79
CA VAL A 101 15.99 -15.34 23.62
C VAL A 101 14.99 -14.35 23.05
N THR A 102 15.18 -13.98 21.78
CA THR A 102 14.22 -13.21 20.98
C THR A 102 13.57 -14.11 19.96
N THR A 103 12.28 -13.90 19.72
CA THR A 103 11.52 -14.57 18.67
C THR A 103 10.82 -13.53 17.82
N GLN A 104 10.59 -13.83 16.55
CA GLN A 104 9.72 -13.02 15.71
C GLN A 104 8.37 -12.82 16.40
N GLN A 105 7.88 -11.58 16.43
CA GLN A 105 6.68 -11.20 17.16
C GLN A 105 5.41 -11.50 16.36
N PHE A 106 5.43 -11.25 15.05
CA PHE A 106 4.25 -11.25 14.20
C PHE A 106 4.27 -12.36 13.16
N GLU A 107 3.10 -12.86 12.79
CA GLU A 107 2.84 -13.73 11.65
C GLU A 107 1.80 -13.07 10.74
N LEU A 108 2.04 -13.01 9.43
CA LEU A 108 1.06 -12.49 8.46
C LEU A 108 -0.02 -13.56 8.18
N ILE A 109 -1.00 -13.63 9.07
CA ILE A 109 -2.13 -14.57 9.03
C ILE A 109 -3.40 -13.87 9.50
N ASP A 110 -4.56 -14.30 8.98
CA ASP A 110 -5.86 -13.86 9.45
C ASP A 110 -6.05 -14.21 10.94
N PRO A 111 -6.38 -13.23 11.81
CA PRO A 111 -6.69 -13.49 13.22
C PRO A 111 -7.86 -14.46 13.44
N SER A 112 -8.71 -14.67 12.44
CA SER A 112 -9.84 -15.60 12.44
C SER A 112 -9.44 -17.03 12.02
N SER A 113 -8.18 -17.24 11.63
CA SER A 113 -7.67 -18.57 11.27
C SER A 113 -7.85 -19.56 12.42
N ASP A 114 -8.18 -20.81 12.08
CA ASP A 114 -8.26 -21.92 13.03
C ASP A 114 -6.91 -22.26 13.72
N ARG A 115 -5.81 -21.67 13.24
CA ARG A 115 -4.47 -21.75 13.83
C ARG A 115 -4.25 -20.72 14.93
N VAL A 116 -5.16 -19.78 15.09
CA VAL A 116 -5.05 -18.64 16.01
C VAL A 116 -6.00 -18.84 17.18
N THR A 117 -5.53 -18.51 18.37
CA THR A 117 -6.34 -18.61 19.60
C THR A 117 -7.45 -17.56 19.57
N GLN A 118 -8.70 -18.02 19.68
CA GLN A 118 -9.87 -17.16 19.56
C GLN A 118 -10.36 -16.65 20.93
N PRO A 119 -11.14 -15.55 20.97
CA PRO A 119 -11.76 -15.07 22.21
C PRO A 119 -12.56 -16.15 22.96
N GLU A 120 -13.22 -17.04 22.22
CA GLU A 120 -13.99 -18.16 22.75
C GLU A 120 -13.11 -19.17 23.48
N ASP A 121 -11.88 -19.41 23.02
CA ASP A 121 -10.96 -20.33 23.71
C ASP A 121 -10.55 -19.80 25.07
N VAL A 122 -10.33 -18.49 25.16
CA VAL A 122 -10.04 -17.82 26.43
C VAL A 122 -11.28 -17.84 27.35
N ARG A 123 -12.47 -17.54 26.80
CA ARG A 123 -13.73 -17.51 27.57
C ARG A 123 -14.06 -18.88 28.19
N HIS A 124 -13.80 -19.96 27.48
CA HIS A 124 -14.04 -21.33 27.96
C HIS A 124 -12.85 -21.92 28.75
N GLY A 125 -11.80 -21.15 29.02
CA GLY A 125 -10.63 -21.62 29.77
C GLY A 125 -9.74 -22.62 29.02
N ARG A 126 -9.90 -22.75 27.69
CA ARG A 126 -9.05 -23.60 26.84
C ARG A 126 -7.68 -22.97 26.55
N ALA A 127 -7.57 -21.65 26.70
CA ALA A 127 -6.35 -20.90 26.52
C ALA A 127 -6.23 -19.77 27.55
N ALA A 128 -5.00 -19.34 27.84
CA ALA A 128 -4.76 -18.21 28.73
C ALA A 128 -5.00 -16.87 27.99
N PRO A 129 -5.41 -15.78 28.68
CA PRO A 129 -5.70 -14.50 28.02
C PRO A 129 -4.55 -13.92 27.19
N HIS A 130 -3.29 -14.13 27.61
CA HIS A 130 -2.12 -13.65 26.89
C HIS A 130 -1.83 -14.41 25.58
N GLN A 131 -2.54 -15.52 25.35
CA GLN A 131 -2.47 -16.30 24.10
C GLN A 131 -3.49 -15.82 23.07
N LEU A 132 -4.41 -14.92 23.43
CA LEU A 132 -5.40 -14.38 22.51
C LEU A 132 -4.74 -13.81 21.25
N TYR A 133 -5.24 -14.20 20.08
CA TYR A 133 -4.69 -13.88 18.76
C TYR A 133 -3.26 -14.36 18.49
N ARG A 134 -2.70 -15.24 19.32
CA ARG A 134 -1.45 -15.93 19.01
C ARG A 134 -1.71 -17.21 18.26
N VAL A 135 -0.81 -17.52 17.31
CA VAL A 135 -0.79 -18.77 16.57
C VAL A 135 -0.49 -19.91 17.54
N HIS A 136 -1.39 -20.88 17.67
CA HIS A 136 -1.23 -22.04 18.57
C HIS A 136 -0.66 -23.27 17.86
N ARG A 137 -0.71 -23.33 16.52
CA ARG A 137 -0.20 -24.49 15.76
C ARG A 137 0.48 -24.12 14.43
N GLY A 138 1.45 -24.96 14.06
CA GLY A 138 2.21 -24.86 12.81
C GLY A 138 3.33 -23.83 12.85
N VAL A 139 3.82 -23.46 11.67
CA VAL A 139 4.90 -22.47 11.52
C VAL A 139 4.49 -21.13 12.12
N GLY A 140 5.32 -20.57 12.98
CA GLY A 140 5.02 -19.33 13.67
C GLY A 140 4.16 -19.48 14.93
N ALA A 141 4.02 -20.70 15.48
CA ALA A 141 3.44 -20.90 16.80
C ALA A 141 4.08 -19.95 17.85
N GLY A 142 3.23 -19.35 18.67
CA GLY A 142 3.58 -18.32 19.63
C GLY A 142 3.50 -16.90 19.09
N ARG A 143 3.56 -16.65 17.78
CA ARG A 143 3.52 -15.30 17.19
C ARG A 143 2.11 -14.71 17.21
N LEU A 144 2.01 -13.39 17.23
CA LEU A 144 0.75 -12.66 17.09
C LEU A 144 0.29 -12.65 15.62
N ALA A 145 -0.98 -12.94 15.39
CA ALA A 145 -1.61 -12.77 14.08
C ALA A 145 -1.67 -11.29 13.71
N ALA A 146 -0.89 -10.88 12.71
CA ALA A 146 -0.80 -9.50 12.26
C ALA A 146 -1.98 -9.05 11.41
N GLY A 147 -2.68 -10.00 10.77
CA GLY A 147 -3.61 -9.73 9.69
C GLY A 147 -3.06 -10.10 8.32
N GLU A 148 -3.98 -10.25 7.37
CA GLU A 148 -3.68 -10.40 5.96
C GLU A 148 -3.73 -9.03 5.28
N ILE A 149 -2.59 -8.64 4.72
CA ILE A 149 -2.49 -7.45 3.89
C ILE A 149 -2.41 -7.84 2.42
N CYS A 150 -3.02 -7.04 1.55
CA CYS A 150 -3.03 -7.26 0.12
C CYS A 150 -2.71 -5.98 -0.66
N LEU A 151 -2.23 -6.17 -1.88
CA LEU A 151 -1.98 -5.12 -2.85
C LEU A 151 -2.87 -5.39 -4.06
N LEU A 152 -3.83 -4.51 -4.30
CA LEU A 152 -4.62 -4.49 -5.52
C LEU A 152 -3.88 -3.61 -6.52
N SER A 153 -3.46 -4.16 -7.65
CA SER A 153 -2.77 -3.39 -8.69
C SER A 153 -3.30 -3.74 -10.07
N HIS A 154 -3.56 -2.71 -10.88
CA HIS A 154 -3.80 -2.89 -12.31
C HIS A 154 -2.44 -3.11 -12.94
N SER A 155 -2.09 -4.37 -13.22
CA SER A 155 -0.86 -4.66 -13.94
C SER A 155 -0.99 -4.02 -15.32
N GLN A 156 -0.18 -2.99 -15.59
CA GLN A 156 -0.19 -2.10 -16.76
C GLN A 156 -1.06 -0.84 -16.61
N LEU A 157 -0.45 0.21 -16.03
CA LEU A 157 -0.71 1.57 -16.51
C LEU A 157 0.57 2.08 -17.18
N PRO A 158 0.48 2.62 -18.41
CA PRO A 158 1.65 3.18 -19.08
C PRO A 158 2.22 4.29 -18.19
N SER A 159 3.53 4.25 -18.00
CA SER A 159 4.31 5.27 -17.30
C SER A 159 3.84 6.67 -17.76
N PRO A 160 3.63 7.63 -16.83
CA PRO A 160 3.31 9.00 -17.20
C PRO A 160 4.47 9.50 -18.09
N ARG A 161 4.22 9.62 -19.38
CA ARG A 161 5.19 10.19 -20.31
C ARG A 161 5.55 11.58 -19.77
N GLU A 162 6.84 11.80 -19.58
CA GLU A 162 7.38 13.11 -19.23
C GLU A 162 6.75 14.19 -20.12
N PRO A 163 6.43 15.37 -19.57
CA PRO A 163 5.99 16.49 -20.37
C PRO A 163 7.11 16.81 -21.35
N ARG A 164 6.89 16.50 -22.64
CA ARG A 164 7.76 17.00 -23.70
C ARG A 164 7.73 18.51 -23.61
N GLY A 165 8.82 19.09 -23.14
CA GLY A 165 9.04 20.52 -23.15
C GLY A 165 8.86 21.01 -24.58
N THR A 166 7.77 21.71 -24.83
CA THR A 166 7.61 22.51 -26.05
C THR A 166 8.49 23.74 -25.88
N GLY A 167 9.79 23.56 -26.11
CA GLY A 167 10.69 24.66 -26.39
C GLY A 167 10.26 25.28 -27.71
N CYS A 168 9.49 26.36 -27.65
CA CYS A 168 9.30 27.25 -28.79
C CYS A 168 10.00 28.58 -28.46
N GLY A 169 11.33 28.54 -28.57
CA GLY A 169 12.16 29.73 -28.61
C GLY A 169 12.34 30.21 -30.05
N THR A 170 12.23 31.52 -30.19
CA THR A 170 12.85 32.42 -31.17
C THR A 170 12.08 32.74 -32.46
N GLY A 171 11.84 34.05 -32.62
CA GLY A 171 11.26 34.66 -33.82
C GLY A 171 10.99 36.16 -33.67
N SER A 172 11.86 36.91 -32.98
CA SER A 172 11.88 38.37 -33.08
C SER A 172 12.59 38.76 -34.37
N GLY A 173 11.88 39.38 -35.31
CA GLY A 173 12.46 39.90 -36.55
C GLY A 173 11.58 40.99 -37.15
N LYS A 174 11.77 42.23 -36.67
CA LYS A 174 11.38 43.45 -37.39
C LYS A 174 12.54 43.84 -38.34
N SER A 175 12.25 44.05 -39.62
CA SER A 175 12.83 45.16 -40.38
C SER A 175 12.13 45.34 -41.74
N SER A 176 11.59 46.54 -41.89
CA SER A 176 11.21 47.23 -43.12
C SER A 176 12.44 47.58 -43.99
N GLY A 177 12.30 47.68 -45.32
CA GLY A 177 13.29 48.36 -46.14
C GLY A 177 13.21 48.08 -47.64
N THR A 178 12.88 49.12 -48.39
CA THR A 178 12.57 49.27 -49.82
C THR A 178 13.81 49.31 -50.75
N SER A 179 13.63 48.90 -52.02
CA SER A 179 14.27 49.38 -53.28
C SER A 179 15.81 49.40 -53.40
N THR A 180 16.53 49.20 -54.52
CA THR A 180 16.40 49.55 -55.95
C THR A 180 17.67 49.02 -56.67
N GLY A 181 17.62 48.82 -57.99
CA GLY A 181 18.78 48.88 -58.91
C GLY A 181 19.36 47.51 -59.31
N ALA A 182 19.20 47.05 -60.56
CA ALA A 182 19.84 47.49 -61.82
C ALA A 182 21.23 46.88 -62.02
N GLY A 183 21.46 46.29 -63.19
CA GLY A 183 22.79 46.01 -63.72
C GLY A 183 22.90 44.65 -64.39
N SER A 184 22.98 44.69 -65.72
CA SER A 184 23.29 43.60 -66.64
C SER A 184 24.63 42.91 -66.38
#